data_AF-A0A8K0DH94-F1
#
_entry.id   AF-A0A8K0DH94-F1
#
_cell.length_a   1.000
_cell.length_b   1.000
_cell.length_c   1.000
_cell.angle_alpha   90.00
_cell.angle_beta   90.00
_cell.angle_gamma   90.00
#
_symmetry.space_group_name_H-M   'P 1'
#
loop_
_entity.id
_entity.type
_entity.pdbx_description
1 polymer ?
#
loop_
_entity_poly.entity_id
_entity_poly.type
_entity_poly.pdbx_seq_one_letter_code
_entity_poly.pdbx_strand_id
1 'polypeptide(L)'
;MAADKLTTCDIWWIGPSFLYDVITDWSQIFPVPTPLLAQTIPLKPVKQQVMHVQVDMSFDIFTRYSQLHKLNHVVAYIFRFYHNLSARRTNQTKITGYLTVQEIKTAFSRLIRMAQNQSFPDQIEKLEQIKDLDPRDRFF
;
A
#
# COMPACT_ATOMS: atom_id res chain seq x y z
N MET A 1 -14.52 -0.78 42.44
CA MET A 1 -15.83 -1.43 42.65
C MET A 1 -15.57 -2.85 43.10
N ALA A 2 -16.06 -3.25 44.27
CA ALA A 2 -15.83 -4.59 44.83
C ALA A 2 -16.51 -5.67 43.96
N ALA A 3 -15.84 -6.83 43.80
CA ALA A 3 -16.31 -7.94 42.98
C ALA A 3 -17.71 -8.43 43.38
N ASP A 4 -18.07 -8.31 44.67
CA ASP A 4 -19.37 -8.71 45.22
C ASP A 4 -20.54 -7.99 44.54
N LYS A 5 -20.35 -6.73 44.11
CA LYS A 5 -21.41 -5.95 43.44
C LYS A 5 -21.72 -6.43 42.02
N LEU A 6 -20.83 -7.20 41.40
CA LEU A 6 -21.08 -7.78 40.09
C LEU A 6 -22.06 -8.95 40.17
N THR A 7 -22.01 -9.74 41.25
CA THR A 7 -22.91 -10.90 41.42
C THR A 7 -24.39 -10.52 41.46
N THR A 8 -24.70 -9.30 41.92
CA THR A 8 -26.06 -8.74 41.99
C THR A 8 -26.39 -7.80 40.82
N CYS A 9 -25.49 -7.66 39.83
CA CYS A 9 -25.69 -6.72 38.72
C CYS A 9 -26.33 -7.44 37.55
N ASP A 10 -27.65 -7.34 37.43
CA ASP A 10 -28.43 -7.93 36.34
C ASP A 10 -27.94 -7.46 34.96
N ILE A 11 -27.50 -6.20 34.83
CA ILE A 11 -26.96 -5.65 33.58
C ILE A 11 -25.71 -6.43 33.11
N TRP A 12 -24.91 -6.98 34.03
CA TRP A 12 -23.70 -7.71 33.67
C TRP A 12 -23.99 -9.16 33.25
N TRP A 13 -24.96 -9.81 33.88
CA TRP A 13 -25.26 -11.24 33.65
C TRP A 13 -26.37 -11.48 32.63
N ILE A 14 -27.40 -10.66 32.65
CA ILE A 14 -28.57 -10.75 31.78
C ILE A 14 -28.42 -9.80 30.59
N GLY A 15 -27.61 -8.75 30.74
CA GLY A 15 -27.48 -7.69 29.74
C GLY A 15 -28.60 -6.65 29.88
N PRO A 16 -28.45 -5.50 29.21
CA PRO A 16 -29.47 -4.48 29.21
C PRO A 16 -30.74 -4.94 28.47
N SER A 17 -31.91 -4.59 29.00
CA SER A 17 -33.22 -5.03 28.50
C SER A 17 -33.46 -4.67 27.03
N PHE A 18 -32.93 -3.52 26.56
CA PHE A 18 -33.12 -3.05 25.19
C PHE A 18 -32.56 -4.01 24.12
N LEU A 19 -31.63 -4.91 24.48
CA LEU A 19 -31.12 -5.92 23.55
C LEU A 19 -32.18 -6.95 23.14
N TYR A 20 -33.21 -7.14 23.98
CA TYR A 20 -34.29 -8.08 23.75
C TYR A 20 -35.49 -7.43 23.03
N ASP A 21 -35.50 -6.09 22.92
CA ASP A 21 -36.54 -5.33 22.23
C ASP A 21 -36.35 -5.37 20.71
N VAL A 22 -37.45 -5.23 19.96
CA VAL A 22 -37.42 -5.25 18.49
C VAL A 22 -36.57 -4.08 17.98
N ILE A 23 -35.67 -4.36 17.04
CA ILE A 23 -34.64 -3.44 16.49
C ILE A 23 -35.19 -2.05 16.08
N THR A 24 -36.48 -1.94 15.75
CA THR A 24 -37.14 -0.67 15.42
C THR A 24 -37.10 0.37 16.54
N ASP A 25 -37.10 -0.03 17.81
CA ASP A 25 -37.14 0.90 18.95
C ASP A 25 -35.76 1.40 19.40
N TRP A 26 -34.68 0.82 18.87
CA TRP A 26 -33.31 1.24 19.20
C TRP A 26 -32.99 2.66 18.75
N SER A 27 -33.70 3.15 17.72
CA SER A 27 -33.56 4.50 17.18
C SER A 27 -34.01 5.59 18.18
N GLN A 28 -34.86 5.25 19.16
CA GLN A 28 -35.27 6.15 20.23
C GLN A 28 -34.32 6.12 21.44
N ILE A 29 -33.63 5.00 21.65
CA ILE A 29 -32.72 4.78 22.79
C ILE A 29 -31.33 5.35 22.50
N PHE A 30 -30.87 5.18 21.26
CA PHE A 30 -29.64 5.76 20.76
C PHE A 30 -30.02 6.73 19.64
N PRO A 31 -30.28 8.02 19.95
CA PRO A 31 -30.45 9.01 18.89
C PRO A 31 -29.19 8.95 18.02
N VAL A 32 -29.37 8.55 16.76
CA VAL A 32 -28.32 8.64 15.76
C VAL A 32 -27.82 10.08 15.84
N PRO A 33 -26.52 10.32 16.11
CA PRO A 33 -26.00 11.67 16.09
C PRO A 33 -26.39 12.24 14.74
N THR A 34 -27.28 13.24 14.73
CA THR A 34 -27.52 14.04 13.53
C THR A 34 -26.13 14.45 13.09
N PRO A 35 -25.68 14.07 11.87
CA PRO A 35 -24.35 14.46 11.43
C PRO A 35 -24.34 15.96 11.57
N LEU A 36 -23.57 16.46 12.55
CA LEU A 36 -23.44 17.87 12.82
C LEU A 36 -23.07 18.44 11.48
N LEU A 37 -24.02 19.14 10.83
CA LEU A 37 -23.98 19.57 9.44
C LEU A 37 -22.56 20.05 9.23
N ALA A 38 -21.74 19.22 8.57
CA ALA A 38 -20.29 19.30 8.71
C ALA A 38 -19.97 20.75 8.40
N GLN A 39 -19.64 21.54 9.42
CA GLN A 39 -19.31 22.92 9.20
C GLN A 39 -18.13 22.80 8.28
N THR A 40 -18.37 23.11 7.00
CA THR A 40 -17.36 23.08 5.97
C THR A 40 -16.44 24.21 6.34
N ILE A 41 -15.57 23.95 7.31
CA ILE A 41 -14.39 24.75 7.56
C ILE A 41 -13.71 24.70 6.21
N PRO A 42 -13.61 25.84 5.49
CA PRO A 42 -12.85 25.84 4.26
C PRO A 42 -11.43 25.49 4.66
N LEU A 43 -11.03 24.25 4.37
CA LEU A 43 -9.65 23.79 4.46
C LEU A 43 -8.87 24.68 3.51
N LYS A 44 -8.35 25.81 4.02
CA LYS A 44 -7.42 26.64 3.29
C LYS A 44 -6.29 25.69 2.87
N PRO A 45 -5.95 25.60 1.57
CA PRO A 45 -4.85 24.75 1.16
C PRO A 45 -3.59 25.30 1.80
N VAL A 46 -3.10 24.62 2.84
CA VAL A 46 -1.82 24.91 3.45
C VAL A 46 -0.78 24.55 2.39
N LYS A 47 -0.18 25.57 1.77
CA LYS A 47 0.97 25.38 0.89
C LYS A 47 2.14 24.95 1.79
N GLN A 48 2.29 23.65 1.99
CA GLN A 48 3.44 23.09 2.67
C GLN A 48 4.65 23.22 1.75
N GLN A 49 5.58 24.10 2.09
CA GLN A 49 6.90 24.12 1.49
C GLN A 49 7.73 23.02 2.14
N VAL A 50 8.06 21.99 1.37
CA VAL A 50 8.93 20.90 1.82
C VAL A 50 10.31 21.14 1.23
N MET A 51 11.31 21.32 2.09
CA MET A 51 12.71 21.36 1.68
C MET A 51 13.19 19.92 1.53
N HIS A 52 13.53 19.51 0.30
CA HIS A 52 14.08 18.19 0.03
C HIS A 52 15.60 18.23 0.11
N VAL A 53 16.18 17.56 1.10
CA VAL A 53 17.63 17.33 1.17
C VAL A 53 17.91 16.02 0.44
N GLN A 54 18.56 16.08 -0.72
CA GLN A 54 19.15 14.88 -1.31
C GLN A 54 20.41 14.55 -0.52
N VAL A 55 20.28 13.59 0.38
CA VAL A 55 21.44 12.87 0.91
C VAL A 55 21.80 11.83 -0.13
N ASP A 56 23.05 11.86 -0.60
CA ASP A 56 23.62 10.87 -1.51
C ASP A 56 23.87 9.56 -0.75
N MET A 57 22.77 8.93 -0.31
CA MET A 57 22.81 7.56 0.18
C MET A 57 22.62 6.68 -1.04
N SER A 58 23.59 5.81 -1.31
CA SER A 58 23.46 4.72 -2.26
C SER A 58 22.27 3.86 -1.84
N PHE A 59 21.09 4.17 -2.38
CA PHE A 59 19.89 3.40 -2.10
C PHE A 59 19.96 2.09 -2.84
N ASP A 60 20.39 1.04 -2.15
CA ASP A 60 20.34 -0.30 -2.67
C ASP A 60 19.10 -1.04 -2.15
N ILE A 61 18.18 -1.34 -3.06
CA ILE A 61 16.93 -2.03 -2.72
C ILE A 61 17.17 -3.49 -2.34
N PHE A 62 18.26 -4.10 -2.80
CA PHE A 62 18.58 -5.51 -2.55
C PHE A 62 18.99 -5.77 -1.10
N THR A 63 19.73 -4.85 -0.48
CA THR A 63 20.15 -4.97 0.93
C THR A 63 19.02 -4.72 1.93
N ARG A 64 17.93 -4.06 1.51
CA ARG A 64 16.80 -3.70 2.39
C ARG A 64 15.91 -4.89 2.76
N TYR A 65 15.99 -6.00 2.03
CA TYR A 65 15.13 -7.17 2.22
C TYR A 65 15.93 -8.47 2.23
N SER A 66 15.82 -9.25 3.30
CA SER A 66 16.47 -10.56 3.40
C SER A 66 15.75 -11.67 2.61
N GLN A 67 14.58 -11.38 2.02
CA GLN A 67 13.76 -12.35 1.27
C GLN A 67 13.42 -11.81 -0.10
N LEU A 68 13.88 -12.50 -1.15
CA LEU A 68 13.64 -12.14 -2.54
C LEU A 68 12.15 -12.08 -2.89
N HIS A 69 11.35 -13.02 -2.40
CA HIS A 69 9.90 -13.04 -2.59
C HIS A 69 9.24 -11.74 -2.08
N LYS A 70 9.65 -11.28 -0.89
CA LYS A 70 9.14 -10.06 -0.27
C LYS A 70 9.56 -8.83 -1.07
N LEU A 71 10.83 -8.74 -1.46
CA LEU A 71 11.34 -7.69 -2.33
C LEU A 71 10.54 -7.62 -3.63
N ASN A 72 10.31 -8.76 -4.27
CA ASN A 72 9.57 -8.83 -5.52
C ASN A 72 8.13 -8.30 -5.39
N HIS A 73 7.41 -8.70 -4.33
CA HIS A 73 6.06 -8.20 -4.05
C HIS A 73 6.07 -6.69 -3.78
N VAL A 74 7.03 -6.18 -3.01
CA VAL A 74 7.15 -4.74 -2.76
C VAL A 74 7.35 -3.97 -4.06
N VAL A 75 8.27 -4.42 -4.92
CA VAL A 75 8.53 -3.77 -6.22
C VAL A 75 7.30 -3.81 -7.12
N ALA A 76 6.56 -4.93 -7.13
CA ALA A 76 5.30 -5.04 -7.87
C ALA A 76 4.25 -4.00 -7.38
N TYR A 77 4.12 -3.81 -6.06
CA TYR A 77 3.24 -2.77 -5.51
C TYR A 77 3.72 -1.35 -5.86
N ILE A 78 5.03 -1.09 -5.87
CA ILE A 78 5.59 0.20 -6.29
C ILE A 78 5.20 0.49 -7.76
N PHE A 79 5.32 -0.49 -8.65
CA PHE A 79 4.91 -0.32 -10.04
C PHE A 79 3.40 -0.12 -10.20
N ARG A 80 2.59 -0.88 -9.46
CA ARG A 80 1.14 -0.65 -9.43
C ARG A 80 0.79 0.75 -8.94
N PHE A 81 1.46 1.22 -7.88
CA PHE A 81 1.26 2.58 -7.37
C PHE A 81 1.58 3.61 -8.46
N TYR A 82 2.73 3.48 -9.12
CA TYR A 82 3.13 4.35 -10.22
C TYR A 82 2.11 4.33 -11.37
N HIS A 83 1.64 3.15 -11.77
CA HIS A 83 0.59 3.01 -12.78
C HIS A 83 -0.71 3.73 -12.37
N ASN A 84 -1.13 3.54 -11.13
CA ASN A 84 -2.34 4.17 -10.57
C ASN A 84 -2.24 5.69 -10.40
N LEU A 85 -1.04 6.27 -10.32
CA LEU A 85 -0.87 7.73 -10.34
C LEU A 85 -1.28 8.33 -11.69
N SER A 86 -1.00 7.64 -12.79
CA SER A 86 -1.33 8.06 -14.15
C SER A 86 -2.81 7.85 -14.50
N ALA A 87 -3.50 6.94 -13.80
CA ALA A 87 -4.91 6.64 -14.01
C ALA A 87 -5.82 7.88 -13.88
N ARG A 88 -5.48 8.81 -12.97
CA ARG A 88 -6.23 10.08 -12.79
C ARG A 88 -6.16 10.99 -14.02
N ARG A 89 -5.08 10.93 -14.81
CA ARG A 89 -4.90 11.76 -16.02
C ARG A 89 -5.52 11.14 -17.26
N THR A 90 -5.67 9.81 -17.28
CA THR A 90 -6.05 9.03 -18.46
C THR A 90 -7.49 8.50 -18.40
N ASN A 91 -8.27 8.88 -17.38
CA ASN A 91 -9.61 8.35 -17.10
C ASN A 91 -9.67 6.81 -17.00
N GLN A 92 -8.55 6.18 -16.66
CA GLN A 92 -8.49 4.74 -16.40
C GLN A 92 -8.87 4.44 -14.96
N THR A 93 -9.45 3.26 -14.73
CA THR A 93 -9.72 2.77 -13.38
C THR A 93 -8.42 2.36 -12.70
N LYS A 94 -8.32 2.62 -11.39
CA LYS A 94 -7.18 2.17 -10.61
C LYS A 94 -7.21 0.66 -10.46
N ILE A 95 -6.04 0.03 -10.55
CA ILE A 95 -5.88 -1.39 -10.23
C ILE A 95 -5.92 -1.55 -8.71
N THR A 96 -6.81 -2.41 -8.22
CA THR A 96 -7.01 -2.73 -6.80
C THR A 96 -6.98 -4.24 -6.57
N GLY A 97 -6.94 -4.68 -5.30
CA GLY A 97 -6.93 -6.11 -4.94
C GLY A 97 -5.54 -6.75 -4.88
N TYR A 98 -5.47 -8.07 -5.02
CA TYR A 98 -4.23 -8.84 -4.95
C TYR A 98 -3.31 -8.58 -6.16
N LEU A 99 -2.01 -8.82 -6.00
CA LEU A 99 -1.06 -8.77 -7.11
C LEU A 99 -1.33 -9.89 -8.10
N THR A 100 -1.36 -9.55 -9.38
CA THR A 100 -1.45 -10.54 -10.45
C THR A 100 -0.10 -11.20 -10.69
N VAL A 101 -0.11 -12.43 -11.22
CA VAL A 101 1.12 -13.15 -11.61
C VAL A 101 1.95 -12.32 -12.60
N GLN A 102 1.30 -11.58 -13.49
CA GLN A 102 1.97 -10.74 -14.48
C GLN A 102 2.75 -9.58 -13.82
N GLU A 103 2.17 -8.92 -12.82
CA GLU A 103 2.85 -7.87 -12.07
C GLU A 103 4.06 -8.40 -11.31
N ILE A 104 3.92 -9.56 -10.67
CA ILE A 104 5.02 -10.22 -9.94
C ILE A 104 6.15 -10.62 -10.90
N LYS A 105 5.82 -11.18 -12.08
CA LYS A 105 6.81 -11.52 -13.11
C LYS A 105 7.52 -10.27 -13.65
N THR A 106 6.76 -9.22 -13.92
CA THR A 106 7.31 -7.96 -14.44
C THR A 106 8.24 -7.31 -13.42
N ALA A 107 7.84 -7.28 -12.15
CA ALA A 107 8.69 -6.81 -11.05
C ALA A 107 9.98 -7.62 -10.94
N PHE A 108 9.88 -8.94 -11.09
CA PHE A 108 11.04 -9.82 -11.01
C PHE A 108 12.03 -9.58 -12.16
N SER A 109 11.54 -9.45 -13.39
CA SER A 109 12.39 -9.11 -14.54
C SER A 109 13.10 -7.76 -14.37
N ARG A 110 12.42 -6.78 -13.75
CA ARG A 110 13.04 -5.48 -13.43
C ARG A 110 14.13 -5.61 -12.38
N LEU A 111 13.91 -6.40 -11.33
CA LEU A 111 14.92 -6.71 -10.33
C LEU A 111 16.14 -7.40 -10.95
N ILE A 112 15.93 -8.39 -11.83
CA ILE A 112 17.04 -9.03 -12.55
C ILE A 112 17.84 -7.99 -13.33
N ARG A 113 17.17 -7.13 -14.12
CA ARG A 113 17.86 -6.10 -14.90
C ARG A 113 18.62 -5.11 -14.02
N MET A 114 18.08 -4.76 -12.84
CA MET A 114 18.77 -3.91 -11.87
C MET A 114 20.03 -4.59 -11.33
N ALA A 115 19.95 -5.87 -10.94
CA ALA A 115 21.08 -6.63 -10.44
C ALA A 115 22.18 -6.81 -11.50
N GLN A 116 21.78 -7.09 -12.75
CA GLN A 116 22.69 -7.17 -13.89
C GLN A 116 23.41 -5.84 -14.12
N ASN A 117 22.69 -4.73 -14.13
CA ASN A 117 23.29 -3.40 -14.26
C ASN A 117 24.25 -3.04 -13.12
N GLN A 118 23.95 -3.45 -11.89
CA GLN A 118 24.83 -3.21 -10.75
C GLN A 118 26.11 -4.04 -10.81
N SER A 119 26.03 -5.27 -11.33
CA SER A 119 27.15 -6.23 -11.32
C SER A 119 28.00 -6.17 -12.60
N PHE A 120 27.38 -5.82 -13.73
CA PHE A 120 27.96 -5.91 -15.07
C PHE A 120 27.65 -4.66 -15.92
N PRO A 121 27.94 -3.44 -15.43
CA PRO A 121 27.59 -2.20 -16.15
C PRO A 121 28.29 -2.12 -17.52
N ASP A 122 29.57 -2.47 -17.58
CA ASP A 122 30.36 -2.40 -18.82
C ASP A 122 29.89 -3.41 -19.88
N GLN A 123 29.50 -4.61 -19.44
CA GLN A 123 28.94 -5.62 -20.34
C GLN A 123 27.59 -5.13 -20.87
N ILE A 124 26.69 -4.65 -20.01
CA ILE A 124 25.38 -4.13 -20.44
C ILE A 124 25.56 -2.99 -21.44
N GLU A 125 26.46 -2.04 -21.16
CA GLU A 125 26.72 -0.91 -22.07
C GLU A 125 27.17 -1.39 -23.45
N LYS A 126 28.09 -2.36 -23.51
CA LYS A 126 28.52 -2.97 -24.78
C LYS A 126 27.38 -3.70 -25.48
N LEU A 127 26.58 -4.47 -24.74
CA LEU A 127 25.42 -5.20 -25.27
C LEU A 127 24.36 -4.24 -25.85
N GLU A 128 24.13 -3.09 -25.22
CA GLU A 128 23.18 -2.08 -25.72
C GLU A 128 23.68 -1.39 -27.00
N GLN A 129 25.00 -1.31 -27.20
CA GLN A 129 25.61 -0.76 -28.42
C GLN A 129 25.63 -1.76 -29.59
N ILE A 130 25.70 -3.06 -29.31
CA ILE A 130 25.73 -4.13 -30.32
C ILE A 130 24.29 -4.43 -30.76
N LYS A 131 23.89 -3.85 -31.90
CA LYS A 131 22.53 -3.97 -32.47
C LYS A 131 22.16 -5.40 -32.91
N ASP A 132 23.15 -6.28 -33.10
CA ASP A 132 22.99 -7.70 -33.43
C ASP A 132 23.94 -8.54 -32.57
N LEU A 133 23.41 -9.10 -31.48
CA LEU A 133 24.15 -10.01 -30.60
C LEU A 133 24.15 -11.44 -31.16
N ASP A 134 25.34 -12.03 -31.28
CA ASP A 134 25.50 -13.47 -31.53
C ASP A 134 24.83 -14.23 -30.36
N PRO A 135 23.98 -15.23 -30.63
CA PRO A 135 23.26 -15.98 -29.59
C PRO A 135 24.13 -16.53 -28.45
N ARG A 136 25.45 -16.69 -28.66
CA ARG A 136 26.41 -17.20 -27.68
C ARG A 136 26.73 -16.21 -26.56
N ASP A 137 26.63 -14.91 -26.85
CA ASP A 137 26.96 -13.85 -25.89
C ASP A 137 25.78 -13.48 -24.98
N ARG A 138 24.63 -14.17 -25.10
CA ARG A 138 23.41 -13.91 -24.30
C ARG A 138 23.43 -14.50 -22.89
N PHE A 139 24.38 -15.38 -22.57
CA PHE A 139 24.37 -16.16 -21.32
C PHE A 139 25.47 -15.75 -20.33
N PHE A 140 26.20 -14.66 -20.61
CA PHE A 140 27.15 -14.06 -19.69
C PHE A 140 26.65 -12.69 -19.22
#